data_AF-A0A0A8ZWR8-F1
#
_entry.id   AF-A0A0A8ZWR8-F1
#
_cell.length_a   1.000
_cell.length_b   1.000
_cell.length_c   1.000
_cell.angle_alpha   90.00
_cell.angle_beta   90.00
_cell.angle_gamma   90.00
#
_symmetry.space_group_name_H-M   'P 1'
#
loop_
_entity.id
_entity.type
_entity.pdbx_description
1 polymer ?
#
loop_
_entity_poly.entity_id
_entity_poly.type
_entity_poly.pdbx_seq_one_letter_code
_entity_poly.pdbx_strand_id
1 'polypeptide(L)'
;MDGHARWARAQGLPIADGHEAMGRALETTVRLSCALGIRVLSAFAFSHENLGRPKAEVDYLMEMLERLIHDNVFEFSRQGVRLQVIGDSSQRPASLNSAAREGEEATRNNSRLVLQLLICYSGRWDIVQACQELARKAQGKLLSPDDIDESLLASSLKASLAHEFSCPDLIIRTSGEQRLSNFLLWQSAFSELFFTNVLWPDFGEDEYLQLYKH
;
A
#
# COMPACT_ATOMS: atom_id res chain seq x y z
N MET A 1 -3.50 5.06 -5.43
CA MET A 1 -4.52 4.58 -6.38
C MET A 1 -5.78 5.45 -6.25
N ASP A 2 -5.84 6.56 -6.99
CA ASP A 2 -6.91 7.57 -6.85
C ASP A 2 -7.77 7.69 -8.13
N GLY A 3 -9.03 8.12 -7.99
CA GLY A 3 -9.94 8.39 -9.10
C GLY A 3 -10.98 7.32 -9.44
N HIS A 4 -11.03 6.20 -8.74
CA HIS A 4 -11.98 5.10 -9.03
C HIS A 4 -13.46 5.51 -8.91
N ALA A 5 -13.83 6.32 -7.91
CA ALA A 5 -15.20 6.82 -7.78
C ALA A 5 -15.56 7.83 -8.88
N ARG A 6 -14.58 8.64 -9.33
CA ARG A 6 -14.74 9.55 -10.47
C ARG A 6 -14.94 8.78 -11.77
N TRP A 7 -14.17 7.72 -11.95
CA TRP A 7 -14.23 6.82 -13.11
C TRP A 7 -15.61 6.17 -13.25
N ALA A 8 -16.15 5.61 -12.16
CA ALA A 8 -17.49 5.02 -12.18
C ALA A 8 -18.57 6.04 -12.52
N ARG A 9 -18.53 7.23 -11.89
CA ARG A 9 -19.49 8.31 -12.17
C ARG A 9 -19.45 8.80 -13.61
N ALA A 10 -18.26 8.93 -14.19
CA ALA A 10 -18.09 9.37 -15.58
C ALA A 10 -18.74 8.40 -16.58
N GLN A 11 -18.89 7.13 -16.20
CA GLN A 11 -19.52 6.09 -17.02
C GLN A 11 -20.98 5.80 -16.63
N GLY A 12 -21.54 6.53 -15.66
CA GLY A 12 -22.89 6.24 -15.15
C GLY A 12 -22.99 4.93 -14.35
N LEU A 13 -21.86 4.40 -13.87
CA LEU A 13 -21.79 3.16 -13.11
C LEU A 13 -21.90 3.42 -11.59
N PRO A 14 -22.39 2.42 -10.81
CA PRO A 14 -22.26 2.42 -9.35
C PRO A 14 -20.81 2.58 -8.88
N ILE A 15 -20.61 3.22 -7.73
CA ILE A 15 -19.27 3.40 -7.13
C ILE A 15 -18.59 2.04 -6.86
N ALA A 16 -19.37 1.02 -6.52
CA ALA A 16 -18.94 -0.37 -6.36
C ALA A 16 -18.13 -0.87 -7.57
N ASP A 17 -18.59 -0.61 -8.79
CA ASP A 17 -17.91 -1.04 -10.03
C ASP A 17 -16.56 -0.34 -10.19
N GLY A 18 -16.43 0.90 -9.69
CA GLY A 18 -15.17 1.61 -9.64
C GLY A 18 -14.16 0.96 -8.68
N HIS A 19 -14.62 0.44 -7.54
CA HIS A 19 -13.77 -0.31 -6.62
C HIS A 19 -13.32 -1.65 -7.20
N GLU A 20 -14.20 -2.37 -7.89
CA GLU A 20 -13.83 -3.59 -8.61
C GLU A 20 -12.81 -3.29 -9.72
N ALA A 21 -12.98 -2.17 -10.43
CA ALA A 21 -12.00 -1.72 -11.43
C ALA A 21 -10.65 -1.30 -10.80
N MET A 22 -10.66 -0.79 -9.56
CA MET A 22 -9.43 -0.52 -8.80
C MET A 22 -8.62 -1.80 -8.57
N GLY A 23 -9.29 -2.90 -8.17
CA GLY A 23 -8.65 -4.19 -7.97
C GLY A 23 -7.98 -4.73 -9.24
N ARG A 24 -8.70 -4.73 -10.36
CA ARG A 24 -8.16 -5.19 -11.66
C ARG A 24 -6.96 -4.39 -12.16
N ALA A 25 -6.97 -3.07 -11.96
CA ALA A 25 -5.83 -2.22 -12.31
C ALA A 25 -4.60 -2.51 -11.42
N LEU A 26 -4.82 -2.81 -10.14
CA LEU A 26 -3.74 -3.24 -9.23
C LEU A 26 -3.15 -4.59 -9.63
N GLU A 27 -3.97 -5.59 -9.94
CA GLU A 27 -3.50 -6.89 -10.44
C GLU A 27 -2.63 -6.72 -11.70
N THR A 28 -3.09 -5.88 -12.64
CA THR A 28 -2.34 -5.56 -13.86
C THR A 28 -1.01 -4.90 -13.53
N THR A 29 -0.99 -3.93 -12.61
CA THR A 29 0.23 -3.23 -12.18
C THR A 29 1.21 -4.20 -11.51
N VAL A 30 0.74 -5.13 -10.68
CA VAL A 30 1.58 -6.16 -10.04
C VAL A 30 2.23 -7.08 -11.08
N ARG A 31 1.45 -7.55 -12.06
CA ARG A 31 1.95 -8.38 -13.17
C ARG A 31 3.05 -7.65 -13.95
N LEU A 32 2.82 -6.37 -14.30
CA LEU A 32 3.79 -5.55 -15.03
C LEU A 32 5.04 -5.28 -14.19
N SER A 33 4.89 -4.98 -12.91
CA SER A 33 6.00 -4.81 -11.96
C SER A 33 6.90 -6.04 -11.96
N CYS A 34 6.31 -7.23 -11.89
CA CYS A 34 7.04 -8.50 -11.94
C CYS A 34 7.76 -8.72 -13.28
N ALA A 35 7.16 -8.30 -14.40
CA ALA A 35 7.74 -8.42 -15.73
C ALA A 35 8.92 -7.46 -15.94
N LEU A 36 8.83 -6.26 -15.39
CA LEU A 36 9.87 -5.21 -15.47
C LEU A 36 10.99 -5.37 -14.42
N GLY A 37 10.88 -6.35 -13.53
CA GLY A 37 11.89 -6.61 -12.49
C GLY A 37 11.85 -5.60 -11.34
N ILE A 38 10.74 -4.89 -11.15
CA ILE A 38 10.52 -4.03 -9.98
C ILE A 38 10.55 -4.90 -8.72
N ARG A 39 11.32 -4.47 -7.71
CA ARG A 39 11.54 -5.25 -6.49
C ARG A 39 10.51 -4.98 -5.41
N VAL A 40 9.94 -3.78 -5.38
CA VAL A 40 8.94 -3.35 -4.38
C VAL A 40 7.84 -2.55 -5.05
N LEU A 41 6.59 -2.87 -4.72
CA LEU A 41 5.41 -2.09 -5.08
C LEU A 41 4.58 -1.82 -3.83
N SER A 42 4.47 -0.56 -3.43
CA SER A 42 3.65 -0.14 -2.30
C SER A 42 2.36 0.52 -2.80
N ALA A 43 1.23 -0.15 -2.62
CA ALA A 43 -0.07 0.29 -3.08
C ALA A 43 -0.89 0.90 -1.92
N PHE A 44 -1.24 2.18 -2.05
CA PHE A 44 -2.12 2.83 -1.07
C PHE A 44 -3.57 2.45 -1.33
N ALA A 45 -4.04 1.39 -0.65
CA ALA A 45 -5.33 0.77 -0.87
C ALA A 45 -6.45 1.40 -0.03
N PHE A 46 -6.18 1.70 1.25
CA PHE A 46 -7.15 2.35 2.12
C PHE A 46 -6.44 3.21 3.17
N SER A 47 -6.70 4.52 3.18
CA SER A 47 -6.11 5.46 4.15
C SER A 47 -6.90 5.54 5.45
N HIS A 48 -6.26 5.97 6.55
CA HIS A 48 -6.98 6.30 7.78
C HIS A 48 -8.09 7.33 7.55
N GLU A 49 -7.82 8.33 6.72
CA GLU A 49 -8.78 9.37 6.38
C GLU A 49 -10.01 8.79 5.63
N ASN A 50 -9.93 7.60 5.05
CA ASN A 50 -11.08 6.92 4.43
C ASN A 50 -12.03 6.28 5.45
N LEU A 51 -11.64 6.11 6.71
CA LEU A 51 -12.58 5.68 7.77
C LEU A 51 -13.70 6.69 8.02
N GLY A 52 -13.50 7.96 7.62
CA GLY A 52 -14.52 9.00 7.69
C GLY A 52 -15.58 8.96 6.58
N ARG A 53 -15.49 8.02 5.62
CA ARG A 53 -16.48 7.84 4.55
C ARG A 53 -17.76 7.17 5.10
N PRO A 54 -18.88 7.19 4.34
CA PRO A 54 -20.10 6.50 4.74
C PRO A 54 -19.83 5.02 5.06
N LYS A 55 -20.38 4.51 6.16
CA LYS A 55 -20.11 3.15 6.66
C LYS A 55 -20.31 2.06 5.59
N ALA A 56 -21.37 2.15 4.79
CA ALA A 56 -21.63 1.19 3.72
C ALA A 56 -20.52 1.16 2.65
N GLU A 57 -19.91 2.31 2.33
CA GLU A 57 -18.76 2.37 1.40
C GLU A 57 -17.51 1.78 2.04
N VAL A 58 -17.26 2.07 3.32
CA VAL A 58 -16.13 1.52 4.07
C VAL A 58 -16.23 0.00 4.17
N ASP A 59 -17.39 -0.54 4.55
CA ASP A 59 -17.62 -1.98 4.69
C ASP A 59 -17.40 -2.67 3.33
N TYR A 60 -17.97 -2.12 2.24
CA TYR A 60 -17.78 -2.65 0.89
C TYR A 60 -16.31 -2.64 0.44
N LEU A 61 -15.56 -1.56 0.74
CA LEU A 61 -14.13 -1.47 0.44
C LEU A 61 -13.32 -2.53 1.19
N MET A 62 -13.63 -2.78 2.46
CA MET A 62 -12.93 -3.81 3.25
C MET A 62 -13.21 -5.21 2.71
N GLU A 63 -14.47 -5.51 2.35
CA GLU A 63 -14.85 -6.77 1.72
C GLU A 63 -14.18 -6.96 0.34
N MET A 64 -14.07 -5.89 -0.45
CA MET A 64 -13.38 -5.94 -1.74
C MET A 64 -11.87 -6.21 -1.56
N LEU A 65 -11.22 -5.55 -0.60
CA LEU A 65 -9.80 -5.80 -0.29
C LEU A 65 -9.57 -7.21 0.25
N GLU A 66 -10.51 -7.75 1.00
CA GLU A 66 -10.48 -9.15 1.44
C GLU A 66 -10.53 -10.11 0.24
N ARG A 67 -11.49 -9.92 -0.68
CA ARG A 67 -11.57 -10.71 -1.92
C ARG A 67 -10.32 -10.58 -2.77
N LEU A 68 -9.81 -9.36 -2.95
CA LEU A 68 -8.59 -9.12 -3.72
C LEU A 68 -7.42 -9.95 -3.19
N ILE A 69 -7.21 -10.00 -1.86
CA ILE A 69 -6.13 -10.79 -1.26
C ILE A 69 -6.40 -12.28 -1.44
N HIS A 70 -7.61 -12.73 -1.07
CA HIS A 70 -7.99 -14.14 -1.09
C HIS A 70 -7.90 -14.74 -2.50
N ASP A 71 -8.46 -14.05 -3.50
CA ASP A 71 -8.60 -14.57 -4.86
C ASP A 71 -7.26 -14.54 -5.61
N ASN A 72 -6.35 -13.65 -5.23
CA ASN A 72 -5.04 -13.51 -5.88
C ASN A 72 -3.88 -14.21 -5.16
N VAL A 73 -4.08 -14.78 -3.97
CA VAL A 73 -2.96 -15.38 -3.19
C VAL A 73 -2.21 -16.46 -3.97
N PHE A 74 -2.94 -17.31 -4.70
CA PHE A 74 -2.34 -18.37 -5.52
C PHE A 74 -1.49 -17.78 -6.66
N GLU A 75 -2.01 -16.75 -7.31
CA GLU A 75 -1.31 -16.07 -8.40
C GLU A 75 -0.10 -15.28 -7.92
N PHE A 76 -0.22 -14.57 -6.79
CA PHE A 76 0.92 -13.93 -6.14
C PHE A 76 2.00 -14.95 -5.79
N SER A 77 1.61 -16.10 -5.23
CA SER A 77 2.54 -17.18 -4.91
C SER A 77 3.27 -17.67 -6.17
N ARG A 78 2.51 -18.00 -7.22
CA ARG A 78 3.03 -18.48 -8.52
C ARG A 78 3.95 -17.49 -9.21
N GLN A 79 3.65 -16.19 -9.11
CA GLN A 79 4.45 -15.13 -9.73
C GLN A 79 5.71 -14.78 -8.93
N GLY A 80 5.88 -15.31 -7.72
CA GLY A 80 7.00 -14.98 -6.83
C GLY A 80 6.82 -13.65 -6.10
N VAL A 81 5.57 -13.19 -5.94
CA VAL A 81 5.22 -12.00 -5.16
C VAL A 81 5.17 -12.37 -3.68
N ARG A 82 5.80 -11.57 -2.84
CA ARG A 82 5.68 -11.60 -1.37
C ARG A 82 4.73 -10.51 -0.93
N LEU A 83 3.57 -10.89 -0.40
CA LEU A 83 2.57 -9.95 0.10
C LEU A 83 2.95 -9.47 1.52
N GLN A 84 2.69 -8.20 1.78
CA GLN A 84 2.70 -7.59 3.11
C GLN A 84 1.51 -6.63 3.22
N VAL A 85 0.73 -6.73 4.29
CA VAL A 85 -0.44 -5.87 4.53
C VAL A 85 -0.16 -4.95 5.71
N ILE A 86 0.11 -3.68 5.41
CA ILE A 86 0.57 -2.70 6.39
C ILE A 86 -0.56 -1.74 6.78
N GLY A 87 -0.70 -1.46 8.07
CA GLY A 87 -1.65 -0.48 8.61
C GLY A 87 -2.28 -0.94 9.92
N ASP A 88 -3.26 -0.19 10.42
CA ASP A 88 -3.90 -0.48 11.71
C ASP A 88 -4.87 -1.66 11.61
N SER A 89 -4.42 -2.84 12.05
CA SER A 89 -5.21 -4.06 12.05
C SER A 89 -6.44 -4.00 12.96
N SER A 90 -6.47 -3.11 13.95
CA SER A 90 -7.62 -2.93 14.83
C SER A 90 -8.81 -2.25 14.14
N GLN A 91 -8.54 -1.55 13.03
CA GLN A 91 -9.55 -0.86 12.21
C GLN A 91 -10.09 -1.75 11.07
N ARG A 92 -9.63 -2.98 10.95
CA ARG A 92 -10.01 -3.93 9.89
C ARG A 92 -10.95 -5.00 10.42
N PRO A 93 -11.92 -5.49 9.62
CA PRO A 93 -12.69 -6.68 9.96
C PRO A 93 -11.80 -7.89 10.25
N ALA A 94 -12.26 -8.79 11.12
CA ALA A 94 -11.51 -10.00 11.47
C ALA A 94 -11.25 -10.91 10.25
N SER A 95 -12.19 -10.95 9.30
CA SER A 95 -12.08 -11.70 8.06
C SER A 95 -10.93 -11.19 7.18
N LEU A 96 -10.87 -9.87 6.95
CA LEU A 96 -9.77 -9.22 6.24
C LEU A 96 -8.41 -9.45 6.93
N ASN A 97 -8.37 -9.41 8.27
CA ASN A 97 -7.15 -9.74 9.01
C ASN A 97 -6.72 -11.21 8.83
N SER A 98 -7.67 -12.17 8.74
CA SER A 98 -7.34 -13.56 8.47
C SER A 98 -6.81 -13.74 7.05
N ALA A 99 -7.48 -13.17 6.06
CA ALA A 99 -7.06 -13.22 4.65
C ALA A 99 -5.67 -12.60 4.46
N ALA A 100 -5.39 -11.46 5.10
CA ALA A 100 -4.07 -10.84 5.09
C ALA A 100 -2.99 -11.79 5.64
N ARG A 101 -3.21 -12.38 6.82
CA ARG A 101 -2.26 -13.30 7.45
C ARG A 101 -2.02 -14.55 6.60
N GLU A 102 -3.08 -15.13 6.05
CA GLU A 102 -2.99 -16.31 5.18
C GLU A 102 -2.21 -15.99 3.90
N GLY A 103 -2.47 -14.83 3.28
CA GLY A 103 -1.75 -14.36 2.11
C GLY A 103 -0.27 -14.07 2.37
N GLU A 104 0.05 -13.42 3.48
CA GLU A 104 1.43 -13.18 3.91
C GLU A 104 2.18 -14.48 4.15
N GLU A 105 1.59 -15.46 4.86
CA GLU A 105 2.22 -16.75 5.12
C GLU A 105 2.42 -17.55 3.84
N ALA A 106 1.41 -17.62 2.97
CA ALA A 106 1.48 -18.34 1.70
C ALA A 106 2.54 -17.79 0.73
N THR A 107 2.94 -16.54 0.91
CA THR A 107 3.88 -15.84 0.04
C THR A 107 5.19 -15.47 0.73
N ARG A 108 5.41 -15.85 1.99
CA ARG A 108 6.53 -15.34 2.82
C ARG A 108 7.93 -15.61 2.26
N ASN A 109 8.10 -16.72 1.53
CA ASN A 109 9.38 -17.15 0.98
C ASN A 109 9.66 -16.58 -0.42
N ASN A 110 8.72 -15.83 -0.98
CA ASN A 110 8.87 -15.21 -2.28
C ASN A 110 9.77 -13.97 -2.19
N SER A 111 10.42 -13.63 -3.30
CA SER A 111 11.43 -12.56 -3.33
C SER A 111 11.52 -11.80 -4.66
N ARG A 112 10.70 -12.15 -5.65
CA ARG A 112 10.71 -11.49 -6.97
C ARG A 112 10.20 -10.05 -6.85
N LEU A 113 9.04 -9.88 -6.22
CA LEU A 113 8.42 -8.59 -5.93
C LEU A 113 7.88 -8.61 -4.49
N VAL A 114 8.16 -7.57 -3.70
CA VAL A 114 7.44 -7.32 -2.45
C VAL A 114 6.26 -6.41 -2.74
N LEU A 115 5.04 -6.90 -2.56
CA LEU A 115 3.81 -6.12 -2.67
C LEU A 115 3.37 -5.69 -1.28
N GLN A 116 3.50 -4.39 -0.97
CA GLN A 116 2.92 -3.80 0.23
C GLN A 116 1.53 -3.25 -0.07
N LEU A 117 0.48 -3.81 0.53
CA LEU A 117 -0.86 -3.24 0.52
C LEU A 117 -1.07 -2.43 1.79
N LEU A 118 -1.20 -1.11 1.65
CA LEU A 118 -1.39 -0.19 2.77
C LEU A 118 -2.89 0.01 3.01
N ILE A 119 -3.41 -0.61 4.08
CA ILE A 119 -4.84 -0.66 4.44
C ILE A 119 -5.05 -0.16 5.86
N CYS A 120 -5.92 0.82 6.05
CA CYS A 120 -6.03 1.59 7.30
C CYS A 120 -4.66 2.18 7.67
N TYR A 121 -3.98 2.76 6.68
CA TYR A 121 -2.63 3.29 6.85
C TYR A 121 -2.63 4.82 6.80
N SER A 122 -1.72 5.43 7.56
CA SER A 122 -1.25 6.78 7.28
C SER A 122 0.18 6.96 7.80
N GLY A 123 0.99 7.78 7.13
CA GLY A 123 2.40 7.98 7.48
C GLY A 123 2.59 8.59 8.86
N ARG A 124 1.68 9.48 9.27
CA ARG A 124 1.65 9.99 10.65
C ARG A 124 1.38 8.89 11.68
N TRP A 125 0.44 7.99 11.39
CA TRP A 125 0.19 6.85 12.28
C TRP A 125 1.41 5.94 12.36
N ASP A 126 2.06 5.67 11.23
CA ASP A 126 3.25 4.82 11.15
C ASP A 126 4.39 5.36 12.03
N ILE A 127 4.68 6.66 11.93
CA ILE A 127 5.65 7.37 12.77
C ILE A 127 5.25 7.28 14.26
N VAL A 128 3.98 7.50 14.59
CA VAL A 128 3.50 7.40 15.97
C VAL A 128 3.67 5.98 16.52
N GLN A 129 3.39 4.94 15.72
CA GLN A 129 3.61 3.55 16.15
C GLN A 129 5.10 3.27 16.42
N ALA A 130 5.99 3.74 15.55
CA ALA A 130 7.43 3.59 15.73
C ALA A 130 7.91 4.30 17.00
N CYS A 131 7.49 5.56 17.23
CA CYS A 131 7.82 6.31 18.44
C CYS A 131 7.32 5.61 19.72
N GLN A 132 6.09 5.09 19.72
CA GLN A 132 5.55 4.36 20.87
C GLN A 132 6.31 3.05 21.13
N GLU A 133 6.71 2.33 20.08
CA GLU A 133 7.52 1.12 20.21
C GLU A 133 8.89 1.42 20.82
N LEU A 134 9.59 2.43 20.31
CA LEU A 134 10.88 2.86 20.81
C LEU A 134 10.81 3.36 22.26
N ALA A 135 9.77 4.14 22.60
CA ALA A 135 9.55 4.60 23.96
C ALA A 135 9.33 3.44 24.95
N ARG A 136 8.58 2.39 24.55
CA ARG A 136 8.40 1.18 25.38
C ARG A 136 9.72 0.42 25.55
N LYS A 137 10.54 0.29 24.49
CA LYS A 137 11.88 -0.31 24.58
C LYS A 137 12.79 0.48 25.53
N ALA A 138 12.76 1.82 25.46
CA ALA A 138 13.51 2.67 26.38
C ALA A 138 13.06 2.52 27.83
N GLN A 139 11.74 2.52 28.07
CA GLN A 139 11.16 2.30 29.41
C GLN A 139 11.55 0.91 29.96
N GLY A 140 11.60 -0.11 29.10
CA GLY A 140 12.05 -1.46 29.42
C GLY A 140 13.57 -1.61 29.57
N LYS A 141 14.34 -0.52 29.46
CA LYS A 141 15.82 -0.50 29.50
C LYS A 141 16.47 -1.38 28.43
N LEU A 142 15.79 -1.58 27.30
CA LEU A 142 16.34 -2.28 26.13
C LEU A 142 17.15 -1.35 25.22
N LEU A 143 16.97 -0.03 25.37
CA LEU A 143 17.74 1.02 24.69
C LEU A 143 17.74 2.31 25.52
N SER A 144 18.73 3.17 25.30
CA SER A 144 18.78 4.56 25.80
C SER A 144 18.09 5.50 24.81
N PRO A 145 17.49 6.62 25.24
CA PRO A 145 17.03 7.66 24.32
C PRO A 145 18.10 8.14 23.33
N ASP A 146 19.37 8.16 23.77
CA ASP A 146 20.51 8.56 22.92
C ASP A 146 20.85 7.53 21.84
N ASP A 147 20.33 6.30 21.93
CA ASP A 147 20.48 5.27 20.89
C ASP A 147 19.48 5.47 19.73
N ILE A 148 18.53 6.40 19.86
CA ILE A 148 17.49 6.65 18.85
C ILE A 148 18.02 7.62 17.80
N ASP A 149 18.39 7.09 16.65
CA ASP A 149 18.75 7.83 15.44
C ASP A 149 17.75 7.62 14.29
N GLU A 150 18.02 8.23 13.14
CA GLU A 150 17.17 8.12 11.93
C GLU A 150 17.06 6.68 11.43
N SER A 151 18.13 5.89 11.54
CA SER A 151 18.16 4.49 11.10
C SER A 151 17.28 3.62 12.01
N LEU A 152 17.37 3.80 13.33
CA LEU A 152 16.57 3.08 14.29
C LEU A 152 15.08 3.45 14.15
N LEU A 153 14.77 4.74 13.94
CA LEU A 153 13.41 5.17 13.67
C LEU A 153 12.87 4.56 12.37
N ALA A 154 13.62 4.64 11.28
CA ALA A 154 13.24 4.06 9.99
C ALA A 154 12.97 2.55 10.09
N SER A 155 13.84 1.80 10.77
CA SER A 155 13.68 0.35 10.97
C SER A 155 12.48 -0.02 11.86
N SER A 156 11.97 0.92 12.66
CA SER A 156 10.83 0.72 13.57
C SER A 156 9.48 1.06 12.92
N LEU A 157 9.47 1.65 11.71
CA LEU A 157 8.24 1.91 10.96
C LEU A 157 7.59 0.59 10.52
N LYS A 158 6.26 0.52 10.51
CA LYS A 158 5.50 -0.64 10.05
C LYS A 158 5.65 -0.86 8.55
N ALA A 159 5.79 0.20 7.76
CA ALA A 159 6.07 0.07 6.32
C ALA A 159 7.57 -0.14 6.00
N SER A 160 8.43 -0.33 7.01
CA SER A 160 9.85 -0.57 6.82
C SER A 160 10.14 -1.82 5.99
N LEU A 161 11.17 -1.74 5.17
CA LEU A 161 11.73 -2.84 4.37
C LEU A 161 13.23 -2.97 4.66
N ALA A 162 13.87 -3.98 4.05
CA ALA A 162 15.33 -4.08 4.07
C ALA A 162 15.96 -2.75 3.63
N HIS A 163 17.13 -2.41 4.19
CA HIS A 163 17.75 -1.09 4.04
C HIS A 163 17.83 -0.60 2.58
N GLU A 164 18.15 -1.48 1.64
CA GLU A 164 18.21 -1.19 0.19
C GLU A 164 16.87 -0.80 -0.45
N PHE A 165 15.74 -1.07 0.22
CA PHE A 165 14.38 -0.76 -0.24
C PHE A 165 13.60 0.12 0.76
N SER A 166 14.31 0.82 1.65
CA SER A 166 13.70 1.62 2.71
C SER A 166 12.94 2.85 2.22
N CYS A 167 13.29 3.35 1.03
CA CYS A 167 12.67 4.49 0.38
C CYS A 167 12.19 4.10 -1.03
N PRO A 168 10.97 4.45 -1.44
CA PRO A 168 10.57 4.28 -2.83
C PRO A 168 11.32 5.27 -3.71
N ASP A 169 11.82 4.81 -4.85
CA ASP A 169 12.46 5.68 -5.84
C ASP A 169 11.44 6.64 -6.49
N LEU A 170 10.23 6.13 -6.75
CA LEU A 170 9.16 6.84 -7.44
C LEU A 170 7.82 6.69 -6.72
N ILE A 171 7.10 7.79 -6.56
CA ILE A 171 5.71 7.82 -6.09
C ILE A 171 4.80 8.29 -7.21
N ILE A 172 3.88 7.40 -7.59
CA ILE A 172 2.90 7.65 -8.64
C ILE A 172 1.57 8.02 -8.02
N ARG A 173 1.03 9.16 -8.46
CA ARG A 173 -0.31 9.59 -8.07
C ARG A 173 -1.19 9.88 -9.29
N THR A 174 -2.28 9.13 -9.36
CA THR A 174 -3.29 9.23 -10.42
C THR A 174 -4.35 10.29 -10.12
N SER A 175 -5.19 10.58 -11.11
CA SER A 175 -6.36 11.46 -11.07
C SER A 175 -6.12 12.96 -10.88
N GLY A 176 -4.90 13.43 -11.16
CA GLY A 176 -4.53 14.85 -11.28
C GLY A 176 -4.26 15.56 -9.96
N GLU A 177 -4.39 14.88 -8.83
CA GLU A 177 -4.18 15.46 -7.50
C GLU A 177 -2.68 15.57 -7.17
N GLN A 178 -2.18 16.78 -6.92
CA GLN A 178 -0.76 17.02 -6.61
C GLN A 178 -0.51 17.17 -5.10
N ARG A 179 -0.52 16.05 -4.37
CA ARG A 179 -0.22 15.99 -2.93
C ARG A 179 0.26 14.59 -2.51
N LEU A 180 0.86 14.46 -1.33
CA LEU A 180 1.26 13.15 -0.78
C LEU A 180 0.12 12.41 -0.09
N SER A 181 -0.87 13.12 0.46
CA SER A 181 -1.98 12.54 1.24
C SER A 181 -1.54 11.57 2.33
N ASN A 182 -0.53 11.94 3.12
CA ASN A 182 -0.10 11.14 4.27
C ASN A 182 0.37 9.71 3.87
N PHE A 183 0.82 9.54 2.63
CA PHE A 183 1.40 8.29 2.13
C PHE A 183 2.92 8.29 2.38
N LEU A 184 3.42 7.24 3.02
CA LEU A 184 4.85 6.97 3.23
C LEU A 184 5.67 8.23 3.61
N LEU A 185 5.22 9.00 4.62
CA LEU A 185 5.77 10.34 4.89
C LEU A 185 7.28 10.34 5.21
N TRP A 186 7.77 9.31 5.90
CA TRP A 186 9.19 9.18 6.22
C TRP A 186 9.97 8.68 5.00
N GLN A 187 9.49 7.59 4.41
CA GLN A 187 10.16 6.88 3.32
C GLN A 187 10.22 7.73 2.04
N SER A 188 9.26 8.64 1.84
CA SER A 188 9.12 9.46 0.63
C SER A 188 10.03 10.68 0.57
N ALA A 189 10.90 10.91 1.57
CA ALA A 189 11.67 12.15 1.72
C ALA A 189 12.51 12.51 0.49
N PHE A 190 12.97 11.52 -0.27
CA PHE A 190 13.82 11.69 -1.46
C PHE A 190 13.23 11.06 -2.72
N SER A 191 11.96 10.66 -2.69
CA SER A 191 11.31 10.04 -3.84
C SER A 191 11.05 11.05 -4.95
N GLU A 192 11.18 10.60 -6.20
CA GLU A 192 10.59 11.31 -7.32
C GLU A 192 9.07 11.25 -7.25
N LEU A 193 8.41 12.33 -7.64
CA LEU A 193 6.96 12.45 -7.59
C LEU A 193 6.41 12.57 -9.01
N PHE A 194 5.61 11.58 -9.42
CA PHE A 194 4.92 11.60 -10.70
C PHE A 194 3.42 11.75 -10.51
N PHE A 195 2.85 12.78 -11.14
CA PHE A 195 1.42 13.07 -11.10
C PHE A 195 0.83 12.94 -12.50
N THR A 196 -0.25 12.17 -12.63
CA THR A 196 -0.99 12.02 -13.89
C THR A 196 -2.47 12.28 -13.71
N ASN A 197 -3.10 12.83 -14.75
CA ASN A 197 -4.54 13.05 -14.82
C ASN A 197 -5.32 11.76 -15.09
N VAL A 198 -4.64 10.69 -15.53
CA VAL A 198 -5.27 9.37 -15.76
C VAL A 198 -5.89 8.87 -14.46
N LEU A 199 -7.15 8.43 -14.52
CA LEU A 199 -7.85 7.84 -13.37
C LEU A 199 -7.31 6.42 -13.12
N TRP A 200 -7.22 5.99 -11.86
CA TRP A 200 -6.60 4.70 -11.53
C TRP A 200 -7.15 3.49 -12.34
N PRO A 201 -8.46 3.34 -12.57
CA PRO A 201 -8.95 2.21 -13.37
C PRO A 201 -8.54 2.23 -14.84
N ASP A 202 -8.17 3.40 -15.39
CA ASP A 202 -7.65 3.55 -16.76
C ASP A 202 -6.12 3.53 -16.81
N PHE A 203 -5.45 3.45 -15.65
CA PHE A 203 -3.99 3.43 -15.59
C PHE A 203 -3.50 2.03 -15.97
N GLY A 204 -3.09 1.88 -17.24
CA GLY A 204 -2.80 0.60 -17.87
C GLY A 204 -1.31 0.39 -18.16
N GLU A 205 -1.06 -0.54 -19.07
CA GLU A 205 0.31 -0.92 -19.47
C GLU A 205 1.07 0.23 -20.14
N ASP A 206 0.42 1.00 -21.01
CA ASP A 206 1.07 2.10 -21.73
C ASP A 206 1.52 3.20 -20.76
N GLU A 207 0.65 3.62 -19.82
CA GLU A 207 1.00 4.60 -18.80
C GLU A 207 2.12 4.09 -17.89
N TYR A 208 2.06 2.83 -17.48
CA TYR A 208 3.05 2.24 -16.59
C TYR A 208 4.42 2.06 -17.26
N LEU A 209 4.45 1.67 -18.54
CA LEU A 209 5.69 1.56 -19.31
C LEU A 209 6.29 2.92 -19.65
N GLN A 210 5.48 3.96 -19.79
CA GLN A 210 6.00 5.32 -19.96
C GLN A 210 6.80 5.76 -18.74
N LEU A 211 6.35 5.39 -17.54
CA LEU A 211 7.06 5.70 -16.29
C LEU A 211 8.38 4.98 -16.16
N TYR A 212 8.46 3.71 -16.53
CA TYR A 212 9.68 2.92 -16.40
C TYR A 212 10.84 3.45 -17.27
N LYS A 213 10.53 4.23 -18.31
CA LYS A 213 11.53 4.80 -19.21
C LYS A 213 12.14 6.11 -18.69
N HIS A 214 11.52 6.71 -17.68
CA HIS A 214 11.99 7.93 -17.02
C HIS A 214 12.78 7.56 -15.78
#